data_AF-A0A3D1M675-F1
#
_entry.id   AF-A0A3D1M675-F1
#
_cell.length_a   1.000
_cell.length_b   1.000
_cell.length_c   1.000
_cell.angle_alpha   90.00
_cell.angle_beta   90.00
_cell.angle_gamma   90.00
#
_symmetry.space_group_name_H-M   'P 1'
#
loop_
_entity.id
_entity.type
_entity.pdbx_description
1 polymer ?
#
loop_
_entity_poly.entity_id
_entity_poly.type
_entity_poly.pdbx_seq_one_letter_code
_entity_poly.pdbx_strand_id
1 'polypeptide(L)'
;MKISKGEYGYIRSQKARRLGRTAALFALAFSVFAVGMILNHGDRKSIYSIVAAVGMIPGAMSMVSTIMMWMRHPVSEELHREIAGHGGNLRILYELYLTTRDINLFLDATVVCGPYVTAYSSEKT
;
A
#
# COMPACT_ATOMS: atom_id res chain seq x y z
N MET A 1 -8.72 5.44 15.38
CA MET A 1 -9.21 6.30 14.28
C MET A 1 -8.68 5.75 12.96
N LYS A 2 -9.51 5.56 11.93
CA LYS A 2 -9.08 4.98 10.64
C LYS A 2 -8.45 6.09 9.80
N ILE A 3 -7.13 6.08 9.64
CA ILE A 3 -6.42 7.05 8.79
C ILE A 3 -6.91 6.89 7.35
N SER A 4 -7.48 7.98 6.81
CA SER A 4 -8.03 8.01 5.46
C SER A 4 -6.99 8.48 4.44
N LYS A 5 -7.27 8.25 3.15
CA LYS A 5 -6.46 8.82 2.07
C LYS A 5 -6.49 10.35 2.18
N GLY A 6 -5.32 10.98 2.03
CA GLY A 6 -5.18 12.43 2.16
C GLY A 6 -4.83 12.90 3.57
N GLU A 7 -4.75 12.01 4.56
CA GLU A 7 -4.26 12.35 5.90
C GLU A 7 -2.77 12.04 6.04
N TYR A 8 -2.09 12.83 6.86
CA TYR A 8 -0.68 12.61 7.18
C TYR A 8 -0.46 11.22 7.80
N GLY A 9 0.57 10.50 7.34
CA GLY A 9 0.90 9.16 7.81
C GLY A 9 0.04 8.03 7.25
N TYR A 10 -0.81 8.32 6.25
CA TYR A 10 -1.57 7.30 5.52
C TYR A 10 -0.65 6.22 4.94
N ILE A 11 0.44 6.59 4.27
CA ILE A 11 1.41 5.65 3.70
C ILE A 11 2.02 4.78 4.80
N ARG A 12 2.45 5.38 5.92
CA ARG A 12 3.05 4.64 7.05
C ARG A 12 2.08 3.59 7.61
N SER A 13 0.81 3.96 7.79
CA SER A 13 -0.24 3.03 8.23
C SER A 13 -0.53 1.94 7.21
N GLN A 14 -0.56 2.28 5.92
CA GLN A 14 -0.81 1.34 4.84
C GLN A 14 0.33 0.31 4.68
N LYS A 15 1.60 0.69 4.92
CA LYS A 15 2.75 -0.23 4.87
C LYS A 15 2.54 -1.43 5.80
N ALA A 16 2.23 -1.18 7.07
CA ALA A 16 2.01 -2.24 8.06
C ALA A 16 0.76 -3.08 7.74
N ARG A 17 -0.34 -2.42 7.34
CA ARG A 17 -1.59 -3.12 7.04
C ARG A 17 -1.50 -4.01 5.80
N ARG A 18 -0.81 -3.55 4.75
CA ARG A 18 -0.59 -4.33 3.52
C ARG A 18 0.35 -5.51 3.77
N LEU A 19 1.40 -5.31 4.57
CA LEU A 19 2.28 -6.40 5.00
C LEU A 19 1.49 -7.49 5.73
N GLY A 20 0.66 -7.11 6.71
CA GLY A 20 -0.18 -8.06 7.45
C GLY A 20 -1.13 -8.85 6.54
N ARG A 21 -1.78 -8.19 5.57
CA ARG A 21 -2.67 -8.87 4.61
C ARG A 21 -1.90 -9.84 3.71
N THR A 22 -0.76 -9.42 3.19
CA THR A 22 0.09 -10.25 2.33
C THR A 22 0.60 -11.48 3.10
N ALA A 23 1.08 -11.28 4.33
CA ALA A 23 1.50 -12.38 5.20
C ALA A 23 0.36 -13.36 5.49
N ALA A 24 -0.85 -12.87 5.75
CA ALA A 24 -2.02 -13.72 5.98
C ALA A 24 -2.40 -14.55 4.73
N LEU A 25 -2.34 -13.97 3.53
CA LEU A 25 -2.61 -14.69 2.28
C LEU A 25 -1.58 -15.80 2.03
N PHE A 26 -0.30 -15.52 2.25
CA PHE A 26 0.73 -16.56 2.16
C PHE A 26 0.56 -17.63 3.24
N ALA A 27 0.28 -17.23 4.48
CA ALA A 27 0.05 -18.17 5.57
C ALA A 27 -1.07 -19.15 5.22
N LEU A 28 -2.20 -18.64 4.69
CA LEU A 28 -3.32 -19.49 4.26
C LEU A 28 -2.91 -20.49 3.17
N ALA A 29 -2.22 -20.04 2.13
CA ALA A 29 -1.76 -20.91 1.04
C ALA A 29 -0.77 -21.98 1.53
N PHE A 30 0.16 -21.60 2.40
CA PHE A 30 1.10 -22.53 3.04
C PHE A 30 0.40 -23.53 3.97
N SER A 31 -0.62 -23.10 4.71
CA SER A 31 -1.42 -23.99 5.57
C SER A 31 -2.12 -25.07 4.75
N VAL A 32 -2.75 -24.69 3.62
CA VAL A 32 -3.40 -25.65 2.71
C VAL A 32 -2.38 -26.64 2.14
N PHE A 33 -1.19 -26.17 1.75
CA PHE A 33 -0.11 -27.03 1.28
C PHE A 33 0.38 -28.02 2.35
N ALA A 34 0.60 -27.53 3.58
CA ALA A 34 1.07 -28.34 4.70
C ALA A 34 0.05 -29.44 5.06
N VAL A 35 -1.23 -29.08 5.18
CA VAL A 35 -2.32 -30.04 5.42
C VAL A 35 -2.40 -31.06 4.28
N GLY A 36 -2.28 -30.61 3.03
CA GLY A 36 -2.24 -31.48 1.86
C GLY A 36 -1.11 -32.50 1.92
N MET A 37 0.10 -32.10 2.32
CA MET A 37 1.23 -33.03 2.47
C MET A 37 1.00 -34.05 3.59
N ILE A 38 0.47 -33.64 4.74
CA ILE A 38 0.21 -34.54 5.88
C ILE A 38 -0.84 -35.58 5.50
N LEU A 39 -1.93 -35.16 4.86
CA LEU A 39 -3.04 -36.05 4.50
C LEU A 39 -2.68 -37.04 3.37
N ASN A 40 -1.77 -36.69 2.47
CA ASN A 40 -1.36 -37.55 1.35
C ASN A 40 -0.05 -38.30 1.60
N HIS A 41 0.36 -38.47 2.87
CA HIS A 41 1.61 -39.16 3.24
C HIS A 41 2.85 -38.66 2.48
N GLY A 42 2.91 -37.36 2.19
CA GLY A 42 4.02 -36.73 1.48
C GLY A 42 3.97 -36.82 -0.04
N ASP A 43 2.92 -37.37 -0.65
CA ASP A 43 2.76 -37.31 -2.10
C ASP A 43 2.44 -35.87 -2.55
N ARG A 44 3.28 -35.36 -3.46
CA ARG A 44 3.18 -34.00 -4.00
C ARG A 44 2.14 -33.89 -5.12
N LYS A 45 1.70 -35.01 -5.71
CA LYS A 45 0.75 -35.07 -6.82
C LYS A 45 -0.71 -35.10 -6.35
N SER A 46 -1.06 -34.21 -5.42
CA SER A 46 -2.42 -34.13 -4.88
C SER A 46 -3.13 -32.84 -5.28
N ILE A 47 -4.47 -32.87 -5.30
CA ILE A 47 -5.31 -31.71 -5.59
C ILE A 47 -5.02 -30.52 -4.66
N TYR A 48 -4.60 -30.80 -3.41
CA TYR A 48 -4.20 -29.78 -2.44
C TYR A 48 -2.98 -28.98 -2.89
N SER A 49 -2.01 -29.60 -3.57
CA SER A 49 -0.85 -28.90 -4.13
C SER A 49 -1.26 -27.94 -5.25
N ILE A 50 -2.24 -28.35 -6.07
CA ILE A 50 -2.79 -27.51 -7.15
C ILE A 50 -3.55 -26.33 -6.55
N VAL A 51 -4.40 -26.58 -5.54
CA VAL A 51 -5.15 -25.53 -4.84
C VAL A 51 -4.21 -24.56 -4.14
N ALA A 52 -3.15 -25.06 -3.50
CA ALA A 52 -2.13 -24.21 -2.89
C ALA A 52 -1.37 -23.38 -3.94
N ALA A 53 -0.98 -23.96 -5.06
CA ALA A 53 -0.31 -23.25 -6.15
C ALA A 53 -1.18 -22.12 -6.73
N VAL A 54 -2.47 -22.38 -6.95
CA VAL A 54 -3.43 -21.35 -7.39
C VAL A 54 -3.64 -20.30 -6.29
N GLY A 55 -3.69 -20.72 -5.02
CA GLY A 55 -3.82 -19.85 -3.85
C GLY A 55 -2.62 -18.91 -3.65
N MET A 56 -1.45 -19.21 -4.21
CA MET A 56 -0.28 -18.33 -4.16
C MET A 56 -0.38 -17.12 -5.09
N ILE A 57 -1.21 -17.17 -6.14
CA ILE A 57 -1.41 -16.06 -7.09
C ILE A 57 -1.88 -14.77 -6.40
N PRO A 58 -2.97 -14.77 -5.58
CA PRO A 58 -3.37 -13.57 -4.85
C PRO A 58 -2.32 -13.10 -3.83
N GLY A 59 -1.55 -14.04 -3.24
CA GLY A 59 -0.43 -13.72 -2.35
C GLY A 59 0.66 -12.93 -3.08
N ALA A 60 1.10 -13.42 -4.24
CA ALA A 60 2.10 -12.76 -5.08
C ALA A 60 1.64 -11.36 -5.54
N MET A 61 0.38 -11.23 -5.99
CA MET A 61 -0.19 -9.93 -6.36
C MET A 61 -0.23 -8.95 -5.18
N SER A 62 -0.60 -9.42 -3.98
CA SER A 62 -0.59 -8.58 -2.78
C SER A 62 0.84 -8.20 -2.35
N MET A 63 1.82 -9.07 -2.59
CA MET A 63 3.23 -8.80 -2.30
C MET A 63 3.80 -7.69 -3.16
N VAL A 64 3.58 -7.73 -4.47
CA VAL A 64 3.99 -6.64 -5.39
C VAL A 64 3.38 -5.32 -4.93
N SER A 65 2.09 -5.31 -4.57
CA SER A 65 1.42 -4.11 -4.03
C SER A 65 2.00 -3.60 -2.70
N THR A 66 2.58 -4.50 -1.90
CA THR A 66 3.25 -4.15 -0.63
C THR A 66 4.63 -3.55 -0.92
N ILE A 67 5.41 -4.18 -1.81
CA ILE A 67 6.73 -3.69 -2.24
C ILE A 67 6.59 -2.29 -2.86
N MET A 68 5.64 -2.11 -3.77
CA MET A 68 5.36 -0.80 -4.39
C MET A 68 5.03 0.26 -3.35
N MET A 69 4.29 -0.09 -2.28
CA MET A 69 4.00 0.83 -1.19
C MET A 69 5.25 1.13 -0.34
N TRP A 70 6.14 0.15 -0.14
CA TRP A 70 7.39 0.35 0.59
C TRP A 70 8.38 1.26 -0.11
N MET A 71 8.44 1.21 -1.43
CA MET A 71 9.26 2.10 -2.26
C MET A 71 8.82 3.57 -2.14
N ARG A 72 7.59 3.86 -1.69
CA ARG A 72 7.14 5.23 -1.47
C ARG A 72 7.69 5.77 -0.15
N HIS A 73 8.32 6.94 -0.20
CA HIS A 73 8.73 7.67 0.99
C HIS A 73 7.52 8.46 1.55
N PRO A 74 7.14 8.25 2.82
CA PRO A 74 6.12 9.07 3.46
C PRO A 74 6.63 10.50 3.67
N VAL A 75 5.70 11.45 3.77
CA VAL A 75 6.03 12.87 3.97
C VAL A 75 6.78 13.04 5.30
N SER A 76 7.85 13.83 5.29
CA SER A 76 8.60 14.13 6.52
C SER A 76 7.77 14.95 7.49
N GLU A 77 8.00 14.76 8.79
CA GLU A 77 7.28 15.51 9.83
C GLU A 77 7.58 17.01 9.77
N GLU A 78 8.80 17.37 9.39
CA GLU A 78 9.24 18.76 9.18
C GLU A 78 8.45 19.44 8.06
N LEU A 79 8.35 18.79 6.88
CA LEU A 79 7.59 19.31 5.74
C LEU A 79 6.11 19.40 6.08
N HIS A 80 5.57 18.39 6.78
CA HIS A 80 4.19 18.42 7.23
C HIS A 80 3.93 19.62 8.15
N ARG A 81 4.81 19.87 9.12
CA ARG A 81 4.69 20.98 10.08
C ARG A 81 4.79 22.34 9.39
N GLU A 82 5.70 22.50 8.44
CA GLU A 82 5.85 23.73 7.66
C GLU A 82 4.59 24.01 6.85
N ILE A 83 4.08 23.02 6.10
CA ILE A 83 2.89 23.19 5.26
C ILE A 83 1.64 23.39 6.11
N ALA A 84 1.50 22.68 7.22
CA ALA A 84 0.39 22.85 8.16
C ALA A 84 0.39 24.26 8.78
N GLY A 85 1.57 24.84 9.04
CA GLY A 85 1.71 26.22 9.53
C GLY A 85 1.21 27.28 8.55
N HIS A 86 1.33 27.02 7.24
CA HIS A 86 0.86 27.93 6.18
C HIS A 86 -0.59 27.64 5.72
N GLY A 87 -1.16 26.50 6.12
CA GLY A 87 -2.45 26.00 5.64
C GLY A 87 -3.68 26.80 6.08
N GLY A 88 -3.58 27.55 7.18
CA GLY A 88 -4.71 28.30 7.74
C GLY A 88 -5.96 27.42 7.90
N ASN A 89 -7.10 27.86 7.35
CA ASN A 89 -8.37 27.14 7.37
C ASN A 89 -8.59 26.20 6.17
N LEU A 90 -7.61 26.06 5.27
CA LEU A 90 -7.75 25.25 4.07
C LEU A 90 -7.50 23.77 4.38
N ARG A 91 -8.27 22.88 3.74
CA ARG A 91 -8.07 21.45 3.87
C ARG A 91 -6.90 21.00 3.00
N ILE A 92 -5.81 20.59 3.64
CA ILE A 92 -4.63 20.04 2.99
C ILE A 92 -4.76 18.52 2.90
N LEU A 93 -4.58 17.98 1.70
CA LEU A 93 -4.49 16.55 1.41
C LEU A 93 -3.01 16.18 1.33
N TYR A 94 -2.58 15.23 2.15
CA TYR A 94 -1.19 14.75 2.17
C TYR A 94 -1.04 13.38 1.50
N GLU A 95 0.16 13.10 1.01
CA GLU A 95 0.57 11.77 0.51
C GLU A 95 -0.33 11.25 -0.65
N LEU A 96 -0.62 12.11 -1.62
CA LEU A 96 -1.45 11.76 -2.77
C LEU A 96 -0.60 11.13 -3.89
N TYR A 97 -0.96 9.94 -4.34
CA TYR A 97 -0.33 9.31 -5.51
C TYR A 97 -1.30 9.32 -6.69
N LEU A 98 -0.94 10.03 -7.75
CA LEU A 98 -1.72 10.19 -8.97
C LEU A 98 -1.05 9.41 -10.10
N THR A 99 -1.80 8.49 -10.68
CA THR A 99 -1.38 7.75 -11.88
C THR A 99 -2.08 8.35 -13.09
N THR A 100 -1.31 9.02 -13.96
CA THR A 100 -1.80 9.44 -15.28
C THR A 100 -1.33 8.44 -16.34
N ARG A 101 -1.79 8.61 -17.58
CA ARG A 101 -1.40 7.73 -18.69
C ARG A 101 0.12 7.76 -18.93
N ASP A 102 0.70 8.95 -18.80
CA ASP A 102 2.06 9.21 -19.25
C ASP A 102 3.04 9.29 -18.06
N ILE A 103 2.59 9.79 -16.91
CA ILE A 103 3.43 9.99 -15.72
C ILE A 103 2.73 9.56 -14.42
N ASN A 104 3.52 9.10 -13.46
CA ASN A 104 3.06 8.89 -12.09
C ASN A 104 3.59 10.02 -11.22
N LEU A 105 2.68 10.75 -10.57
CA LEU A 105 2.99 11.90 -9.74
C LEU A 105 2.72 11.58 -8.29
N PHE A 106 3.61 12.04 -7.42
CA PHE A 106 3.40 12.02 -6.00
C PHE A 106 3.36 13.41 -5.45
N LEU A 107 2.24 13.75 -4.83
CA LEU A 107 1.99 15.05 -4.26
C LEU A 107 2.09 14.90 -2.74
N ASP A 108 3.13 15.50 -2.18
CA ASP A 108 3.36 15.50 -0.74
C ASP A 108 2.25 16.25 -0.01
N ALA A 109 1.83 17.39 -0.58
CA ALA A 109 0.69 18.17 -0.12
C ALA A 109 -0.11 18.74 -1.29
N THR A 110 -1.43 18.78 -1.15
CA THR A 110 -2.35 19.35 -2.13
C THR A 110 -3.45 20.11 -1.42
N VAL A 111 -3.73 21.33 -1.88
CA VAL A 111 -4.78 22.19 -1.33
C VAL A 111 -5.77 22.53 -2.42
N VAL A 112 -7.05 22.48 -2.07
CA VAL A 112 -8.15 22.88 -2.94
C VAL A 112 -8.84 24.10 -2.35
N CYS A 113 -8.86 25.20 -3.09
CA CYS A 113 -9.53 26.45 -2.73
C CYS A 113 -10.43 26.89 -3.89
N GLY A 114 -11.72 26.51 -3.81
CA GLY A 114 -12.68 26.79 -4.88
C GLY A 114 -12.24 26.18 -6.22
N PRO A 115 -12.00 27.00 -7.28
CA PRO A 115 -11.53 26.52 -8.57
C PRO A 115 -10.02 26.24 -8.62
N TYR A 116 -9.24 26.61 -7.60
CA TYR A 116 -7.79 26.48 -7.60
C TYR A 116 -7.33 25.23 -6.86
N VAL A 117 -6.43 24.48 -7.50
CA VAL A 117 -5.75 23.33 -6.91
C VAL A 117 -4.25 23.60 -6.96
N THR A 118 -3.61 23.67 -5.79
CA THR A 118 -2.16 23.86 -5.66
C THR A 118 -1.57 22.62 -5.01
N ALA A 119 -0.53 22.05 -5.61
CA ALA A 119 0.15 20.88 -5.09
C ALA A 119 1.65 21.09 -5.01
N TYR A 120 2.26 20.53 -3.96
CA TYR A 120 3.69 20.49 -3.76
C TYR A 120 4.18 19.04 -3.88
N SER A 121 5.28 18.86 -4.60
CA SER A 121 5.99 17.59 -4.73
C SER A 121 7.48 17.83 -4.55
N SER A 122 8.08 17.02 -3.69
CA SER A 122 9.52 16.95 -3.45
C SER A 122 10.22 15.95 -4.37
N GLU A 123 9.48 15.07 -5.05
CA GLU A 123 10.03 14.18 -6.07
C GLU A 123 10.40 15.01 -7.30
N LYS A 124 11.68 14.96 -7.69
CA LYS A 124 12.12 15.54 -8.97
C LYS A 124 11.45 14.74 -10.09
N THR A 125 10.58 15.41 -10.85
CA THR A 125 9.90 14.86 -12.03
C THR A 125 10.91 14.66 -13.17
#